data_AF-X1KYU5-F1
#
_entry.id   AF-X1KYU5-F1
#
_cell.length_a   1.000
_cell.length_b   1.000
_cell.length_c   1.000
_cell.angle_alpha   90.00
_cell.angle_beta   90.00
_cell.angle_gamma   90.00
#
_symmetry.space_group_name_H-M   'P 1'
#
loop_
_entity.id
_entity.type
_entity.pdbx_description
1 polymer ?
#
loop_
_entity_poly.entity_id
_entity_poly.type
_entity_poly.pdbx_seq_one_letter_code
_entity_poly.pdbx_strand_id
1 'polypeptide(L)'
;MIETTSRQIEDIRTRIKSGKIHSDEKIWTFLTAHLIDQAGTKSELLQKFTKEDVAPDNDLNLWFESQPIPPRQGISGNTEGNTKLDLAFGDIRKRGDTKAGIEFGKKNNWVCFVEAKLYSDCSTSVSYDPFRNQITRVIENLITFQSDHEYPDRTFFCLLTPRIFKQRPFSKLYG
;
A
#
# COMPACT_ATOMS: atom_id res chain seq x y z
N MET A 1 12.21 0.21 8.94
CA MET A 1 11.28 0.22 10.08
C MET A 1 9.86 0.15 9.53
N ILE A 2 8.95 -0.56 10.20
CA ILE A 2 7.52 -0.60 9.80
C ILE A 2 6.75 0.49 10.55
N GLU A 3 6.30 1.50 9.83
CA GLU A 3 5.45 2.59 10.32
C GLU A 3 4.01 2.08 10.49
N THR A 4 3.58 1.97 11.73
CA THR A 4 2.26 1.46 12.15
C THR A 4 1.74 2.24 13.36
N THR A 5 0.42 2.16 13.58
CA THR A 5 -0.25 2.68 14.78
C THR A 5 -0.50 1.56 15.79
N SER A 6 -0.59 1.88 17.08
CA SER A 6 -0.91 0.90 18.13
C SER A 6 -2.22 0.15 17.87
N ARG A 7 -3.19 0.81 17.24
CA ARG A 7 -4.47 0.19 16.85
C ARG A 7 -4.28 -0.86 15.76
N GLN A 8 -3.43 -0.61 14.77
CA GLN A 8 -3.15 -1.57 13.70
C GLN A 8 -2.44 -2.82 14.26
N ILE A 9 -1.49 -2.62 15.18
CA ILE A 9 -0.82 -3.73 15.86
C ILE A 9 -1.81 -4.58 16.67
N GLU A 10 -2.73 -3.95 17.42
CA GLU A 10 -3.72 -4.70 18.19
C GLU A 10 -4.72 -5.45 17.28
N ASP A 11 -5.10 -4.86 16.14
CA ASP A 11 -5.94 -5.53 15.15
C ASP A 11 -5.23 -6.77 14.58
N ILE A 12 -3.95 -6.66 14.21
CA ILE A 12 -3.15 -7.82 13.76
C ILE A 12 -3.11 -8.90 14.83
N ARG A 13 -2.84 -8.55 16.10
CA ARG A 13 -2.82 -9.52 17.21
C ARG A 13 -4.16 -10.21 17.40
N THR A 14 -5.25 -9.46 17.31
CA THR A 14 -6.61 -10.00 17.43
C THR A 14 -6.90 -10.98 16.29
N ARG A 15 -6.54 -10.63 15.06
CA ARG A 15 -6.70 -11.49 13.88
C ARG A 15 -5.87 -12.77 13.98
N ILE A 16 -4.64 -12.69 14.48
CA ILE A 16 -3.80 -13.87 14.72
C ILE A 16 -4.47 -14.82 15.73
N LYS A 17 -4.98 -14.27 16.85
CA LYS A 17 -5.69 -15.05 17.88
C LYS A 17 -6.96 -15.73 17.36
N SER A 18 -7.58 -15.22 16.28
CA SER A 18 -8.77 -15.83 15.68
C SER A 18 -8.52 -17.19 14.99
N GLY A 19 -7.24 -17.56 14.76
CA GLY A 19 -6.86 -18.82 14.12
C GLY A 19 -6.99 -18.86 12.59
N LYS A 20 -7.48 -17.80 11.95
CA LYS A 20 -7.71 -17.71 10.48
C LYS A 20 -6.56 -17.04 9.71
N ILE A 21 -5.33 -17.22 10.18
CA ILE A 21 -4.13 -16.55 9.66
C ILE A 21 -3.94 -16.78 8.15
N HIS A 22 -4.10 -18.02 7.70
CA HIS A 22 -3.88 -18.42 6.31
C HIS A 22 -4.82 -17.72 5.31
N SER A 23 -5.98 -17.23 5.77
CA SER A 23 -6.98 -16.56 4.95
C SER A 23 -7.09 -15.05 5.22
N ASP A 24 -6.20 -14.48 6.03
CA ASP A 24 -6.27 -13.06 6.40
C ASP A 24 -5.25 -12.24 5.61
N GLU A 25 -5.75 -11.50 4.61
CA GLU A 25 -4.98 -10.62 3.74
C GLU A 25 -4.09 -9.65 4.53
N LYS A 26 -4.63 -9.07 5.59
CA LYS A 26 -3.97 -8.05 6.39
C LYS A 26 -2.79 -8.62 7.17
N ILE A 27 -2.91 -9.84 7.69
CA ILE A 27 -1.78 -10.54 8.30
C ILE A 27 -0.67 -10.80 7.27
N TRP A 28 -1.02 -11.29 6.08
CA TRP A 28 -0.03 -11.57 5.03
C TRP A 28 0.68 -10.31 4.53
N THR A 29 -0.03 -9.19 4.40
CA THR A 29 0.57 -7.88 4.10
C THR A 29 1.55 -7.48 5.18
N PHE A 30 1.18 -7.59 6.46
CA PHE A 30 2.05 -7.23 7.57
C PHE A 30 3.31 -8.12 7.63
N LEU A 31 3.15 -9.43 7.43
CA LEU A 31 4.28 -10.36 7.35
C LEU A 31 5.20 -10.04 6.17
N THR A 32 4.64 -9.62 5.03
CA THR A 32 5.44 -9.18 3.87
C THR A 32 6.26 -7.94 4.21
N ALA A 33 5.65 -6.93 4.85
CA ALA A 33 6.38 -5.76 5.33
C ALA A 33 7.49 -6.14 6.31
N HIS A 34 7.22 -7.07 7.24
CA HIS A 34 8.21 -7.58 8.18
C HIS A 34 9.37 -8.30 7.49
N LEU A 35 9.10 -9.12 6.47
CA LEU A 35 10.15 -9.76 5.69
C LEU A 35 11.04 -8.75 4.96
N ILE A 36 10.47 -7.67 4.41
CA ILE A 36 11.25 -6.61 3.77
C ILE A 36 12.12 -5.89 4.80
N ASP A 37 11.54 -5.55 5.96
CA ASP A 37 12.25 -4.84 7.02
C ASP A 37 13.45 -5.63 7.58
N GLN A 38 13.28 -6.95 7.72
CA GLN A 38 14.27 -7.85 8.30
C GLN A 38 15.25 -8.45 7.28
N ALA A 39 15.06 -8.18 5.98
CA ALA A 39 15.93 -8.72 4.95
C ALA A 39 17.35 -8.13 5.04
N GLY A 40 18.35 -9.01 5.09
CA GLY A 40 19.77 -8.58 5.07
C GLY A 40 20.14 -7.84 3.78
N THR A 41 19.51 -8.19 2.66
CA THR A 41 19.65 -7.49 1.37
C THR A 41 18.27 -7.07 0.86
N LYS A 42 17.89 -5.81 1.10
CA LYS A 42 16.58 -5.27 0.70
C LYS A 42 16.43 -5.14 -0.82
N SER A 43 17.51 -4.85 -1.55
CA SER A 43 17.47 -4.59 -3.00
C SER A 43 16.85 -5.73 -3.81
N GLU A 44 17.19 -6.99 -3.52
CA GLU A 44 16.61 -8.15 -4.22
C GLU A 44 15.09 -8.27 -4.01
N LEU A 45 14.62 -7.99 -2.79
CA LEU A 45 13.18 -8.00 -2.51
C LEU A 45 12.49 -6.83 -3.19
N LEU A 46 13.06 -5.61 -3.10
CA LEU A 46 12.49 -4.42 -3.74
C LEU A 46 12.40 -4.60 -5.26
N GLN A 47 13.41 -5.18 -5.89
CA GLN A 47 13.38 -5.48 -7.33
C GLN A 47 12.21 -6.42 -7.71
N LYS A 48 11.74 -7.28 -6.80
CA LYS A 48 10.53 -8.09 -7.07
C LYS A 48 9.28 -7.23 -7.15
N PHE A 49 9.18 -6.17 -6.36
CA PHE A 49 8.06 -5.21 -6.37
C PHE A 49 8.14 -4.23 -7.52
N THR A 50 9.31 -3.63 -7.76
CA THR A 50 9.50 -2.54 -8.72
C THR A 50 9.83 -3.01 -10.13
N LYS A 51 10.37 -4.24 -10.29
CA LYS A 51 10.99 -4.74 -11.52
C LYS A 51 12.18 -3.92 -12.02
N GLU A 52 12.65 -3.00 -11.19
CA GLU A 52 13.79 -2.13 -11.44
C GLU A 52 14.80 -2.25 -10.30
N ASP A 53 16.04 -1.91 -10.59
CA ASP A 53 17.04 -1.71 -9.55
C ASP A 53 16.76 -0.35 -8.88
N VAL A 54 16.22 -0.41 -7.66
CA VAL A 54 16.00 0.76 -6.82
C VAL A 54 16.93 0.65 -5.63
N ALA A 55 17.76 1.68 -5.43
CA ALA A 55 18.61 1.76 -4.26
C ALA A 55 17.71 1.85 -3.02
N PRO A 56 17.77 0.87 -2.09
CA PRO A 56 17.12 1.02 -0.79
C PRO A 56 17.84 2.15 -0.06
N ASP A 57 17.10 3.16 0.36
CA ASP A 57 17.66 4.10 1.32
C ASP A 57 17.94 3.34 2.64
N ASN A 58 18.97 3.76 3.39
CA ASN A 58 19.33 3.11 4.65
C ASN A 58 18.13 3.11 5.62
N ASP A 59 17.31 4.17 5.54
CA ASP A 59 16.11 4.39 6.36
C ASP A 59 14.81 4.07 5.60
N LEU A 60 14.78 3.01 4.78
CA LEU A 60 13.54 2.61 4.11
C LEU A 60 12.40 2.37 5.13
N ASN A 61 11.42 3.25 5.09
CA ASN A 61 10.21 3.18 5.90
C ASN A 61 9.11 2.43 5.15
N LEU A 62 8.53 1.44 5.82
CA LEU A 62 7.44 0.61 5.32
C LEU A 62 6.15 1.06 5.99
N TRP A 63 5.28 1.73 5.24
CA TRP A 63 4.05 2.33 5.74
C TRP A 63 2.88 1.37 5.60
N PHE A 64 2.50 0.74 6.72
CA PHE A 64 1.42 -0.23 6.75
C PHE A 64 0.05 0.45 6.91
N GLU A 65 -0.93 0.08 6.07
CA GLU A 65 -2.28 0.64 6.12
C GLU A 65 -2.30 2.19 6.09
N SER A 66 -1.49 2.76 5.19
CA SER A 66 -1.28 4.21 5.09
C SER A 66 -2.36 4.92 4.25
N GLN A 67 -2.45 6.24 4.43
CA GLN A 67 -3.59 7.04 3.98
C GLN A 67 -3.19 8.35 3.28
N PRO A 68 -2.65 8.30 2.04
CA PRO A 68 -2.37 9.50 1.27
C PRO A 68 -3.64 10.32 0.96
N ILE A 69 -3.45 11.61 0.65
CA ILE A 69 -4.53 12.48 0.19
C ILE A 69 -4.98 12.00 -1.19
N PRO A 70 -6.28 11.81 -1.44
CA PRO A 70 -6.79 11.50 -2.77
C PRO A 70 -6.76 12.77 -3.64
N PRO A 71 -6.48 12.66 -4.95
CA PRO A 71 -6.42 13.83 -5.83
C PRO A 71 -7.78 14.53 -5.98
N ARG A 72 -8.89 13.83 -5.73
CA ARG A 72 -10.25 14.36 -5.83
C ARG A 72 -10.68 15.03 -4.53
N GLN A 73 -10.26 16.28 -4.37
CA GLN A 73 -10.71 17.17 -3.29
C GLN A 73 -11.89 18.02 -3.79
N GLY A 74 -13.12 17.57 -3.51
CA GLY A 74 -14.33 18.35 -3.85
C GLY A 74 -14.50 19.62 -2.99
N ILE A 75 -15.52 20.43 -3.32
CA ILE A 75 -15.87 21.66 -2.61
C ILE A 75 -17.16 21.38 -1.81
N SER A 76 -17.05 21.15 -0.50
CA SER A 76 -18.16 20.89 0.45
C SER A 76 -18.93 19.56 0.23
N GLY A 77 -18.73 18.57 1.10
CA GLY A 77 -19.49 17.30 1.13
C GLY A 77 -19.14 16.27 0.05
N ASN A 78 -18.44 16.68 -1.01
CA ASN A 78 -18.00 15.83 -2.14
C ASN A 78 -16.49 15.51 -2.13
N THR A 79 -15.85 15.59 -0.95
CA THR A 79 -14.43 15.26 -0.80
C THR A 79 -14.26 13.76 -0.63
N GLU A 80 -13.45 13.15 -1.49
CA GLU A 80 -13.12 11.74 -1.33
C GLU A 80 -12.33 11.52 -0.04
N GLY A 81 -12.72 10.53 0.77
CA GLY A 81 -11.91 10.12 1.91
C GLY A 81 -10.55 9.56 1.46
N ASN A 82 -9.54 9.65 2.32
CA ASN A 82 -8.18 9.18 2.02
C ASN A 82 -8.17 7.78 1.38
N THR A 83 -7.35 7.64 0.35
CA THR A 83 -7.06 6.32 -0.23
C THR A 83 -6.42 5.47 0.85
N LYS A 84 -6.90 4.23 1.03
CA LYS A 84 -6.33 3.28 1.98
C LYS A 84 -5.39 2.36 1.21
N LEU A 85 -4.11 2.39 1.53
CA LEU A 85 -3.09 1.53 0.94
C LEU A 85 -2.78 0.40 1.91
N ASP A 86 -2.66 -0.83 1.43
CA ASP A 86 -2.26 -1.95 2.29
C ASP A 86 -0.80 -1.78 2.77
N LEU A 87 0.08 -1.40 1.84
CA LEU A 87 1.49 -1.13 2.13
C LEU A 87 2.03 -0.07 1.15
N ALA A 88 2.91 0.81 1.64
CA ALA A 88 3.65 1.75 0.82
C ALA A 88 5.10 1.86 1.30
N PHE A 89 6.05 2.08 0.38
CA PHE A 89 7.46 2.30 0.73
C PHE A 89 8.20 3.04 -0.39
N GLY A 90 9.44 3.42 -0.11
CA GLY A 90 10.22 4.35 -0.93
C GLY A 90 10.35 5.67 -0.19
N ASP A 91 10.41 6.78 -0.92
CA ASP A 91 10.56 8.09 -0.32
C ASP A 91 9.23 8.69 0.14
N ILE A 92 8.85 8.31 1.36
CA ILE A 92 7.57 8.63 1.95
C ILE A 92 7.80 9.18 3.35
N ARG A 93 7.10 10.27 3.68
CA ARG A 93 7.08 10.84 5.03
C ARG A 93 5.66 10.97 5.57
N LYS A 94 5.57 11.17 6.89
CA LYS A 94 4.32 11.47 7.57
C LYS A 94 3.76 12.82 7.10
N ARG A 95 2.46 12.87 6.83
CA ARG A 95 1.75 14.11 6.49
C ARG A 95 1.24 14.79 7.76
N GLY A 96 1.91 15.88 8.16
CA GLY A 96 1.56 16.67 9.35
C GLY A 96 1.35 15.79 10.60
N ASP A 97 0.33 16.14 11.39
CA ASP A 97 0.01 15.43 12.65
C ASP A 97 -0.95 14.24 12.47
N THR A 98 -1.19 13.81 11.23
CA THR A 98 -2.13 12.70 10.96
C THR A 98 -1.60 11.36 11.50
N LYS A 99 -2.49 10.42 11.85
CA LYS A 99 -2.06 9.12 12.40
C LYS A 99 -1.46 8.16 11.37
N ALA A 100 -1.97 8.18 10.15
CA ALA A 100 -1.56 7.27 9.06
C ALA A 100 -1.40 8.00 7.71
N GLY A 101 -1.52 9.32 7.71
CA GLY A 101 -1.42 10.10 6.49
C GLY A 101 0.03 10.21 6.04
N ILE A 102 0.23 10.00 4.75
CA ILE A 102 1.55 10.07 4.11
C ILE A 102 1.54 11.07 2.97
N GLU A 103 2.73 11.53 2.61
CA GLU A 103 3.05 12.39 1.48
C GLU A 103 4.49 12.13 0.99
N PHE A 104 4.85 12.68 -0.16
CA PHE A 104 6.17 12.48 -0.76
C PHE A 104 7.29 13.05 0.13
N GLY A 105 8.36 12.28 0.31
CA GLY A 105 9.45 12.58 1.25
C GLY A 105 10.46 13.63 0.76
N LYS A 106 10.67 13.72 -0.56
CA LYS A 106 11.63 14.60 -1.26
C LYS A 106 13.12 14.33 -0.97
N LYS A 107 13.47 13.11 -0.54
CA LYS A 107 14.85 12.63 -0.35
C LYS A 107 15.34 11.72 -1.48
N ASN A 108 14.45 10.92 -2.08
CA ASN A 108 14.74 10.06 -3.21
C ASN A 108 13.58 10.09 -4.22
N ASN A 109 13.84 9.69 -5.46
CA ASN A 109 12.88 9.93 -6.53
C ASN A 109 12.00 8.72 -6.85
N TRP A 110 11.69 7.87 -5.86
CA TRP A 110 10.84 6.71 -6.10
C TRP A 110 9.91 6.35 -4.95
N VAL A 111 8.73 5.85 -5.31
CA VAL A 111 7.72 5.34 -4.38
C VAL A 111 7.05 4.09 -4.95
N CYS A 112 6.66 3.17 -4.07
CA CYS A 112 5.90 1.98 -4.41
C CYS A 112 4.66 1.87 -3.54
N PHE A 113 3.49 1.77 -4.17
CA PHE A 113 2.23 1.42 -3.51
C PHE A 113 1.90 -0.04 -3.80
N VAL A 114 1.51 -0.75 -2.75
CA VAL A 114 1.16 -2.16 -2.81
C VAL A 114 -0.28 -2.34 -2.36
N GLU A 115 -1.07 -2.99 -3.20
CA GLU A 115 -2.39 -3.51 -2.86
C GLU A 115 -2.27 -5.03 -2.77
N ALA A 116 -2.61 -5.60 -1.62
CA ALA A 116 -2.64 -7.04 -1.43
C ALA A 116 -4.04 -7.58 -1.75
N LYS A 117 -4.11 -8.72 -2.44
CA LYS A 117 -5.37 -9.41 -2.69
C LYS A 117 -5.25 -10.91 -2.45
N LEU A 118 -6.07 -11.40 -1.52
CA LEU A 118 -6.22 -12.82 -1.23
C LEU A 118 -7.55 -13.36 -1.77
N TYR A 119 -8.64 -13.34 -1.00
CA TYR A 119 -9.93 -13.94 -1.41
C TYR A 119 -11.03 -12.92 -1.73
N SER A 120 -10.85 -11.65 -1.36
CA SER A 120 -11.83 -10.59 -1.61
C SER A 120 -11.61 -9.94 -2.97
N ASP A 121 -12.69 -9.77 -3.74
CA ASP A 121 -12.69 -8.94 -4.94
C ASP A 121 -12.29 -7.49 -4.65
N CYS A 122 -11.75 -6.83 -5.67
CA CYS A 122 -11.49 -5.39 -5.59
C CYS A 122 -12.81 -4.67 -5.39
N SER A 123 -13.06 -4.28 -4.14
CA SER A 123 -14.28 -3.59 -3.72
C SER A 123 -14.65 -2.49 -4.71
N THR A 124 -15.81 -2.64 -5.33
CA THR A 124 -16.45 -1.63 -6.20
C THR A 124 -17.22 -0.60 -5.38
N SER A 125 -17.42 -0.84 -4.08
CA SER A 125 -18.09 0.09 -3.18
C SER A 125 -17.19 1.27 -2.85
N VAL A 126 -17.11 2.22 -3.78
CA VAL A 126 -16.54 3.54 -3.57
C VAL A 126 -17.66 4.57 -3.60
N SER A 127 -17.58 5.56 -2.72
CA SER A 127 -18.70 6.46 -2.40
C SER A 127 -19.21 7.31 -3.57
N TYR A 128 -18.43 7.44 -4.66
CA TYR A 128 -18.68 8.43 -5.70
C TYR A 128 -18.65 7.89 -7.14
N ASP A 129 -18.22 6.64 -7.38
CA ASP A 129 -18.11 6.10 -8.75
C ASP A 129 -18.15 4.55 -8.80
N PRO A 130 -19.26 3.92 -9.23
CA PRO A 130 -19.38 2.46 -9.28
C PRO A 130 -18.42 1.80 -10.30
N PHE A 131 -17.78 2.57 -11.19
CA PHE A 131 -16.79 2.07 -12.16
C PHE A 131 -15.35 2.14 -11.64
N ARG A 132 -15.12 2.83 -10.50
CA ARG A 132 -13.78 3.02 -9.94
C ARG A 132 -13.57 2.13 -8.73
N ASN A 133 -12.95 0.96 -8.92
CA ASN A 133 -12.61 0.08 -7.81
C ASN A 133 -11.38 0.59 -7.03
N GLN A 134 -11.10 -0.06 -5.90
CA GLN A 134 -9.97 0.26 -5.02
C GLN A 134 -8.62 0.34 -5.76
N ILE A 135 -8.34 -0.54 -6.74
CA ILE A 135 -7.09 -0.51 -7.51
C ILE A 135 -6.96 0.79 -8.30
N THR A 136 -8.01 1.20 -9.02
CA THR A 136 -8.00 2.48 -9.75
C THR A 136 -7.82 3.66 -8.79
N ARG A 137 -8.30 3.56 -7.54
CA ARG A 137 -8.05 4.56 -6.50
C ARG A 137 -6.61 4.63 -6.07
N VAL A 138 -5.97 3.48 -5.86
CA VAL A 138 -4.55 3.39 -5.52
C VAL A 138 -3.67 3.92 -6.64
N ILE A 139 -3.94 3.54 -7.89
CA ILE A 139 -3.16 3.98 -9.05
C ILE A 139 -3.31 5.49 -9.28
N GLU A 140 -4.54 6.04 -9.27
CA GLU A 140 -4.75 7.49 -9.42
C GLU A 140 -4.06 8.27 -8.28
N ASN A 141 -4.09 7.74 -7.05
CA ASN A 141 -3.37 8.35 -5.93
C ASN A 141 -1.85 8.31 -6.15
N LEU A 142 -1.30 7.18 -6.58
CA LEU A 142 0.13 7.02 -6.83
C LEU A 142 0.66 8.02 -7.87
N ILE A 143 -0.04 8.17 -9.01
CA ILE A 143 0.39 9.10 -10.07
C ILE A 143 0.26 10.58 -9.68
N THR A 144 -0.54 10.87 -8.64
CA THR A 144 -0.74 12.22 -8.12
C THR A 144 -0.07 12.43 -6.75
N PHE A 145 0.71 11.45 -6.29
CA PHE A 145 1.32 11.47 -4.97
C PHE A 145 2.42 12.54 -4.95
N GLN A 146 2.27 13.50 -4.05
CA GLN A 146 3.11 14.69 -4.04
C GLN A 146 3.25 15.30 -2.65
N SER A 147 4.15 16.27 -2.54
CA SER A 147 4.22 17.23 -1.44
C SER A 147 4.72 18.57 -2.01
N ASP A 148 4.07 19.68 -1.67
CA ASP A 148 4.35 21.04 -2.20
C ASP A 148 4.59 21.08 -3.73
N HIS A 149 3.73 20.43 -4.51
CA HIS A 149 3.82 20.36 -5.97
C HIS A 149 5.02 19.60 -6.56
N GLU A 150 5.76 18.87 -5.73
CA GLU A 150 6.82 17.96 -6.17
C GLU A 150 6.33 16.52 -6.19
N TYR A 151 6.70 15.80 -7.25
CA TYR A 151 6.30 14.43 -7.52
C TYR A 151 7.55 13.52 -7.58
N PRO A 152 7.41 12.23 -7.23
CA PRO A 152 8.47 11.25 -7.46
C PRO A 152 8.68 11.01 -8.97
N ASP A 153 9.93 10.91 -9.42
CA ASP A 153 10.26 10.60 -10.83
C ASP A 153 9.78 9.19 -11.23
N ARG A 154 9.85 8.24 -10.28
CA ARG A 154 9.51 6.84 -10.49
C ARG A 154 8.41 6.39 -9.54
N THR A 155 7.35 5.82 -10.08
CA THR A 155 6.24 5.30 -9.31
C THR A 155 5.99 3.85 -9.66
N PHE A 156 5.77 3.01 -8.64
CA PHE A 156 5.54 1.58 -8.81
C PHE A 156 4.23 1.17 -8.16
N PHE A 157 3.33 0.56 -8.92
CA PHE A 157 2.17 -0.12 -8.36
C PHE A 157 2.43 -1.63 -8.35
N CYS A 158 2.24 -2.27 -7.20
CA CYS A 158 2.37 -3.71 -7.06
C CYS A 158 1.05 -4.32 -6.56
N LEU A 159 0.54 -5.30 -7.31
CA LEU A 159 -0.54 -6.16 -6.84
C LEU A 159 0.06 -7.42 -6.20
N LEU A 160 0.03 -7.48 -4.87
CA LEU A 160 0.55 -8.62 -4.10
C LEU A 160 -0.52 -9.71 -4.01
N THR A 161 -0.26 -10.87 -4.63
CA THR A 161 -1.19 -12.01 -4.63
C THR A 161 -0.46 -13.31 -4.33
N PRO A 162 -1.14 -14.30 -3.74
CA PRO A 162 -0.58 -15.63 -3.58
C PRO A 162 -0.20 -16.27 -4.91
N ARG A 163 0.91 -17.00 -4.92
CA ARG A 163 1.42 -17.72 -6.10
C ARG A 163 0.39 -18.67 -6.71
N ILE A 164 -0.54 -19.23 -5.92
CA ILE A 164 -1.55 -20.17 -6.40
C ILE A 164 -2.43 -19.56 -7.49
N PHE A 165 -2.68 -18.25 -7.48
CA PHE A 165 -3.45 -17.58 -8.53
C PHE A 165 -2.72 -17.54 -9.87
N LYS A 166 -1.39 -17.55 -9.86
CA LYS A 166 -0.60 -17.71 -11.10
C LYS A 166 -0.66 -19.14 -11.63
N GLN A 167 -0.69 -20.13 -10.74
CA GLN A 167 -0.69 -21.55 -11.09
C GLN A 167 -2.08 -22.08 -11.47
N ARG A 168 -3.13 -21.48 -10.90
CA ARG A 168 -4.53 -21.85 -11.12
C ARG A 168 -5.32 -20.58 -11.45
N PRO A 169 -5.29 -20.12 -12.71
CA PRO A 169 -5.96 -18.88 -13.10
C PRO A 169 -7.49 -18.93 -12.95
N PHE A 170 -8.10 -20.13 -12.92
CA PHE A 170 -9.53 -20.31 -12.64
C PHE A 170 -9.91 -20.13 -11.17
N SER A 171 -8.91 -20.00 -10.28
CA SER A 171 -9.11 -19.55 -8.90
C SER A 171 -8.97 -18.03 -8.72
N LYS A 172 -8.94 -17.25 -9.82
CA LYS A 172 -8.83 -15.78 -9.79
C LYS A 172 -10.21 -15.08 -9.81
N LEU A 173 -10.46 -14.25 -8.79
CA LEU A 173 -10.61 -12.76 -8.79
C LEU A 173 -11.22 -11.94 -9.95
N TYR A 174 -11.77 -12.53 -11.01
CA TYR A 174 -12.55 -11.75 -12.00
C TYR A 174 -13.84 -12.50 -12.38
N GLY A 175 -14.90 -12.20 -11.65
CA GLY A 175 -16.29 -12.47 -12.01
C GLY A 175 -17.08 -11.16 -11.95
#